data_AF-A0A4R8Z8P0-F1
#
_entry.id   AF-A0A4R8Z8P0-F1
#
_cell.length_a   1.000
_cell.length_b   1.000
_cell.length_c   1.000
_cell.angle_alpha   90.00
_cell.angle_beta   90.00
_cell.angle_gamma   90.00
#
_symmetry.space_group_name_H-M   'P 1'
#
loop_
_entity.id
_entity.type
_entity.pdbx_description
1 polymer ?
#
loop_
_entity_poly.entity_id
_entity_poly.type
_entity_poly.pdbx_seq_one_letter_code
_entity_poly.pdbx_strand_id
1 'polypeptide(L)'
;MSRQFIVTAGVLDAALVLLFAAIGRLSHGETLAGLGVTAWPFLGGLIIGWLLLRAWRHPLSVVWTGLGIWLATVAGGLLLRLADGQGVQLSFAIVTTIVLGAFLLGWRAIAALVRRTSRKRMPAPA
;
A
#
# COMPACT_ATOMS: atom_id res chain seq x y z
N MET A 1 18.67 4.31 7.97
CA MET A 1 17.79 3.13 8.07
C MET A 1 18.40 2.01 7.25
N SER A 2 18.36 0.74 7.68
CA SER A 2 19.02 -0.32 6.88
C SER A 2 18.32 -0.48 5.53
N ARG A 3 19.10 -0.75 4.47
CA ARG A 3 18.60 -0.98 3.11
C ARG A 3 17.55 -2.10 3.07
N GLN A 4 17.70 -3.10 3.95
CA GLN A 4 16.76 -4.20 4.12
C GLN A 4 15.36 -3.71 4.51
N PHE A 5 15.21 -2.77 5.45
CA PHE A 5 13.88 -2.27 5.84
C PHE A 5 13.14 -1.55 4.71
N ILE A 6 13.88 -0.83 3.86
CA ILE A 6 13.31 -0.13 2.70
C ILE A 6 12.75 -1.16 1.72
N VAL A 7 13.54 -2.20 1.42
CA VAL A 7 13.13 -3.29 0.53
C VAL A 7 11.93 -4.03 1.10
N THR A 8 11.96 -4.41 2.38
CA THR A 8 10.84 -5.12 3.02
C THR A 8 9.55 -4.29 2.97
N ALA A 9 9.61 -2.98 3.24
CA ALA A 9 8.45 -2.11 3.18
C ALA A 9 7.87 -2.01 1.76
N GLY A 10 8.73 -1.82 0.75
CA GLY A 10 8.30 -1.75 -0.65
C GLY A 10 7.70 -3.07 -1.15
N VAL A 11 8.31 -4.19 -0.81
CA VAL A 11 7.80 -5.54 -1.15
C VAL A 11 6.46 -5.79 -0.48
N LEU A 12 6.30 -5.41 0.80
CA LEU A 12 5.05 -5.59 1.52
C LEU A 12 3.92 -4.73 0.94
N ASP A 13 4.20 -3.46 0.59
CA ASP A 13 3.22 -2.61 -0.08
C ASP A 13 2.78 -3.21 -1.43
N ALA A 14 3.74 -3.63 -2.26
CA ALA A 14 3.44 -4.23 -3.56
C ALA A 14 2.63 -5.53 -3.41
N ALA A 15 3.00 -6.39 -2.46
CA ALA A 15 2.27 -7.62 -2.16
C ALA A 15 0.83 -7.34 -1.70
N LEU A 16 0.62 -6.31 -0.88
CA LEU A 16 -0.72 -5.92 -0.43
C LEU A 16 -1.57 -5.31 -1.55
N VAL A 17 -0.96 -4.55 -2.48
CA VAL A 17 -1.67 -4.06 -3.68
C VAL A 17 -2.05 -5.23 -4.61
N LEU A 18 -1.15 -6.19 -4.81
CA LEU A 18 -1.44 -7.41 -5.57
C LEU A 18 -2.55 -8.23 -4.91
N LEU A 19 -2.51 -8.36 -3.58
CA LEU A 19 -3.54 -9.05 -2.81
C LEU A 19 -4.90 -8.37 -2.96
N PHE A 20 -4.95 -7.03 -2.89
CA PHE A 20 -6.16 -6.25 -3.16
C PHE A 20 -6.74 -6.56 -4.55
N ALA A 21 -5.90 -6.54 -5.59
CA ALA A 21 -6.34 -6.83 -6.95
C ALA A 21 -6.82 -8.28 -7.11
N ALA A 22 -6.12 -9.24 -6.51
CA ALA A 22 -6.49 -10.65 -6.54
C ALA A 22 -7.82 -10.91 -5.84
N ILE A 23 -8.01 -10.37 -4.62
CA ILE A 23 -9.27 -10.45 -3.88
C ILE A 23 -10.39 -9.82 -4.70
N GLY A 24 -10.18 -8.61 -5.24
CA GLY A 24 -11.19 -7.90 -6.04
C GLY A 24 -11.68 -8.73 -7.23
N ARG A 25 -10.77 -9.35 -7.98
CA ARG A 25 -11.11 -10.25 -9.11
C ARG A 25 -11.91 -11.45 -8.65
N LEU A 26 -11.39 -12.19 -7.66
CA LEU A 26 -12.04 -13.40 -7.15
C LEU A 26 -13.43 -13.11 -6.54
N SER A 27 -13.61 -11.96 -5.90
CA SER A 27 -14.91 -11.53 -5.36
C SER A 27 -15.95 -11.22 -6.43
N HIS A 28 -15.54 -10.89 -7.65
CA HIS A 28 -16.44 -10.68 -8.79
C HIS A 28 -16.62 -11.95 -9.65
N GLY A 29 -16.13 -13.10 -9.19
CA GLY A 29 -16.18 -14.36 -9.95
C GLY A 29 -15.18 -14.44 -11.10
N GLU A 30 -14.22 -13.51 -11.18
CA GLU A 30 -13.17 -13.51 -12.18
C GLU A 30 -12.00 -14.41 -11.76
N THR A 31 -11.26 -14.96 -12.73
CA THR A 31 -10.06 -15.75 -12.45
C THR A 31 -8.83 -14.85 -12.24
N LEU A 32 -7.71 -15.43 -11.79
CA LEU A 32 -6.44 -14.71 -11.65
C LEU A 32 -5.78 -14.37 -13.01
N ALA A 33 -6.28 -14.94 -14.11
CA ALA A 33 -5.91 -14.47 -15.44
C ALA A 33 -6.31 -13.00 -15.56
N GLY A 34 -5.39 -12.11 -15.95
CA GLY A 34 -5.64 -10.66 -15.97
C GLY A 34 -5.34 -9.92 -14.67
N LEU A 35 -4.79 -10.58 -13.63
CA LEU A 35 -4.34 -9.91 -12.41
C LEU A 35 -3.42 -8.71 -12.69
N GLY A 36 -2.48 -8.87 -13.64
CA GLY A 36 -1.59 -7.78 -14.05
C GLY A 36 -2.35 -6.56 -14.57
N VAL A 37 -3.39 -6.77 -15.40
CA VAL A 37 -4.22 -5.69 -15.96
C VAL A 37 -5.00 -4.94 -14.86
N THR A 38 -5.45 -5.66 -13.83
CA THR A 38 -6.16 -5.05 -12.70
C THR A 38 -5.22 -4.34 -11.72
N ALA A 39 -4.02 -4.88 -11.50
CA ALA A 39 -3.09 -4.40 -10.50
C ALA A 39 -2.19 -3.26 -10.97
N TRP A 40 -1.82 -3.22 -12.26
CA TRP A 40 -0.83 -2.26 -12.77
C TRP A 40 -1.16 -0.78 -12.49
N PRO A 41 -2.43 -0.30 -12.55
CA PRO A 41 -2.72 1.10 -12.28
C PRO A 41 -2.36 1.46 -10.83
N PHE A 42 -2.71 0.58 -9.89
CA PHE A 42 -2.44 0.77 -8.46
C PHE A 42 -0.96 0.60 -8.14
N LEU A 43 -0.27 -0.34 -8.77
CA LEU A 43 1.19 -0.46 -8.66
C LEU A 43 1.89 0.79 -9.21
N GLY A 44 1.39 1.36 -10.32
CA GLY A 44 1.86 2.64 -10.84
C GLY A 44 1.68 3.78 -9.84
N GLY A 45 0.49 3.92 -9.26
CA GLY A 45 0.21 4.88 -8.18
C GLY A 45 1.11 4.70 -6.95
N LEU A 46 1.36 3.44 -6.56
CA LEU A 46 2.27 3.10 -5.46
C LEU A 46 3.70 3.55 -5.74
N ILE A 47 4.21 3.25 -6.94
CA ILE A 47 5.57 3.66 -7.37
C ILE A 47 5.69 5.18 -7.35
N ILE A 48 4.70 5.88 -7.93
CA ILE A 48 4.66 7.35 -7.93
C ILE A 48 4.68 7.89 -6.50
N GLY A 49 3.86 7.33 -5.60
CA GLY A 49 3.83 7.71 -4.19
C GLY A 49 5.18 7.53 -3.49
N TRP A 50 5.83 6.39 -3.70
CA TRP A 50 7.15 6.10 -3.15
C TRP A 50 8.21 7.12 -3.62
N LEU A 51 8.19 7.48 -4.89
CA LEU A 51 9.11 8.44 -5.50
C LEU A 51 8.87 9.87 -4.99
N LEU A 52 7.64 10.37 -5.09
CA LEU A 52 7.28 11.75 -4.71
C LEU A 52 7.55 12.02 -3.22
N LEU A 53 7.22 11.06 -2.36
CA LEU A 53 7.38 11.20 -0.91
C LEU A 53 8.78 10.85 -0.43
N ARG A 54 9.65 10.39 -1.34
CA ARG A 54 10.98 9.86 -1.02
C ARG A 54 10.89 8.87 0.14
N ALA A 55 9.95 7.92 0.02
CA ALA A 55 9.52 7.05 1.10
C ALA A 55 10.67 6.27 1.76
N TRP A 56 11.76 6.05 1.03
CA TRP A 56 13.01 5.48 1.55
C TRP A 56 13.66 6.28 2.69
N ARG A 57 13.37 7.57 2.87
CA ARG A 57 13.88 8.38 3.98
C ARG A 57 13.19 8.04 5.32
N HIS A 58 11.89 7.75 5.29
CA HIS A 58 11.10 7.47 6.50
C HIS A 58 10.00 6.40 6.28
N PRO A 59 10.33 5.17 5.83
CA PRO A 59 9.32 4.22 5.33
C PRO A 59 8.33 3.68 6.38
N LEU A 60 8.64 3.83 7.68
CA LEU A 60 7.75 3.45 8.79
C LEU A 60 6.88 4.60 9.30
N SER A 61 7.01 5.82 8.76
CA SER A 61 6.18 6.96 9.17
C SER A 61 4.74 6.74 8.71
N VAL A 62 3.82 6.52 9.65
CA VAL A 62 2.39 6.32 9.35
C VAL A 62 1.77 7.58 8.75
N VAL A 63 2.06 8.75 9.34
CA VAL A 63 1.41 10.01 8.97
C VAL A 63 1.92 10.55 7.63
N TRP A 64 3.24 10.68 7.46
CA TRP A 64 3.77 11.29 6.24
C TRP A 64 3.88 10.30 5.08
N THR A 65 4.45 9.12 5.34
CA THR A 65 4.73 8.14 4.29
C THR A 65 3.53 7.23 4.05
N GLY A 66 2.87 6.77 5.11
CA GLY A 66 1.66 5.95 4.99
C GLY A 66 0.52 6.67 4.28
N LEU A 67 0.06 7.82 4.81
CA LEU A 67 -1.07 8.55 4.20
C LEU A 67 -0.73 9.01 2.78
N GLY A 68 0.47 9.53 2.56
CA GLY A 68 0.86 9.99 1.24
C GLY A 68 0.92 8.84 0.22
N ILE A 69 1.51 7.69 0.57
CA ILE A 69 1.56 6.52 -0.31
C ILE A 69 0.15 6.01 -0.58
N TRP A 70 -0.70 5.94 0.44
CA TRP A 70 -2.09 5.52 0.30
C TRP A 70 -2.85 6.42 -0.67
N LEU A 71 -2.81 7.74 -0.47
CA LEU A 71 -3.47 8.71 -1.34
C LEU A 71 -2.93 8.64 -2.78
N ALA A 72 -1.62 8.54 -2.95
CA ALA A 72 -1.00 8.39 -4.28
C ALA A 72 -1.39 7.08 -4.96
N THR A 73 -1.48 5.98 -4.21
CA THR A 73 -1.88 4.66 -4.75
C THR A 73 -3.34 4.68 -5.19
N VAL A 74 -4.23 5.24 -4.37
CA VAL A 74 -5.66 5.36 -4.68
C VAL A 74 -5.88 6.32 -5.84
N ALA A 75 -5.42 7.57 -5.72
CA ALA A 75 -5.65 8.58 -6.75
C ALA A 75 -4.94 8.21 -8.06
N GLY A 76 -3.66 7.84 -8.00
CA GLY A 76 -2.89 7.41 -9.17
C GLY A 76 -3.50 6.16 -9.81
N GLY A 77 -3.91 5.17 -9.01
CA GLY A 77 -4.55 3.96 -9.52
C GLY A 77 -5.88 4.21 -10.21
N LEU A 78 -6.76 5.03 -9.61
CA LEU A 78 -8.04 5.38 -10.21
C LEU A 78 -7.86 6.23 -11.49
N LEU A 79 -6.93 7.18 -11.50
CA LEU A 79 -6.64 8.02 -12.66
C LEU A 79 -6.03 7.21 -13.81
N LEU A 80 -5.04 6.36 -13.54
CA LEU A 80 -4.43 5.48 -14.54
C LEU A 80 -5.46 4.51 -15.12
N ARG A 81 -6.33 3.96 -14.27
CA ARG A 81 -7.41 3.06 -14.69
C ARG A 81 -8.42 3.77 -15.60
N LEU A 82 -8.74 5.03 -15.30
CA LEU A 82 -9.61 5.86 -16.14
C LEU A 82 -8.94 6.15 -17.49
N ALA A 83 -7.65 6.48 -17.49
CA ALA A 83 -6.87 6.71 -18.71
C ALA A 83 -6.79 5.48 -19.61
N ASP A 84 -6.72 4.29 -19.02
CA ASP A 84 -6.76 2.99 -19.73
C ASP A 84 -8.17 2.55 -20.18
N GLY A 85 -9.21 3.34 -19.89
CA GLY A 85 -10.58 3.05 -20.29
C GLY A 85 -11.24 1.90 -19.52
N GLN A 86 -10.66 1.41 -18.41
CA GLN A 86 -11.25 0.31 -17.62
C GLN A 86 -12.47 0.74 -16.79
N GLY A 87 -12.80 2.04 -16.78
CA GLY A 87 -13.88 2.63 -16.01
C GLY A 87 -13.62 2.71 -14.50
N VAL A 88 -14.32 3.62 -13.84
CA VAL A 88 -14.30 3.77 -12.38
C VAL A 88 -15.74 3.93 -11.87
N GLN A 89 -16.27 2.89 -11.23
CA GLN A 89 -17.55 2.97 -10.54
C GLN A 89 -17.35 3.57 -9.14
N LEU A 90 -18.33 4.33 -8.64
CA LEU A 90 -18.25 4.95 -7.32
C LEU A 90 -18.05 3.92 -6.20
N SER A 91 -18.77 2.79 -6.25
CA SER A 91 -18.62 1.68 -5.31
C SER A 91 -17.18 1.13 -5.31
N PHE A 92 -16.61 0.94 -6.50
CA PHE A 92 -15.23 0.50 -6.66
C PHE A 92 -14.25 1.50 -6.04
N ALA A 93 -14.42 2.80 -6.28
CA ALA A 93 -13.56 3.84 -5.72
C ALA A 93 -13.60 3.84 -4.17
N ILE A 94 -14.78 3.69 -3.58
CA ILE A 94 -14.97 3.63 -2.12
C ILE A 94 -14.26 2.40 -1.53
N VAL A 95 -14.55 1.21 -2.07
CA VAL A 95 -13.95 -0.05 -1.58
C VAL A 95 -12.44 -0.03 -1.75
N THR A 96 -11.95 0.42 -2.90
CA THR A 96 -10.51 0.57 -3.18
C THR A 96 -9.84 1.46 -2.15
N THR A 97 -10.44 2.63 -1.87
CA THR A 97 -9.92 3.59 -0.91
C THR A 97 -9.79 2.99 0.49
N ILE A 98 -10.85 2.29 0.95
CA ILE A 98 -10.90 1.69 2.28
C ILE A 98 -9.91 0.52 2.39
N VAL A 99 -9.93 -0.42 1.44
CA VAL A 99 -9.10 -1.63 1.51
C VAL A 99 -7.61 -1.30 1.38
N LEU A 100 -7.23 -0.44 0.42
CA LEU A 100 -5.84 0.00 0.31
C LEU A 100 -5.41 0.83 1.52
N GLY A 101 -6.32 1.60 2.11
CA GLY A 101 -6.06 2.31 3.37
C GLY A 101 -5.78 1.35 4.51
N ALA A 102 -6.64 0.36 4.71
CA ALA A 102 -6.46 -0.66 5.73
C ALA A 102 -5.16 -1.44 5.54
N PHE A 103 -4.82 -1.81 4.30
CA PHE A 103 -3.59 -2.53 4.00
C PHE A 103 -2.35 -1.68 4.24
N LEU A 104 -2.22 -0.56 3.51
CA LEU A 104 -0.99 0.24 3.49
C LEU A 104 -0.75 0.99 4.81
N LEU A 105 -1.81 1.48 5.48
CA LEU A 105 -1.69 2.14 6.77
C LEU A 105 -1.65 1.14 7.92
N GLY A 106 -2.43 0.05 7.83
CA GLY A 106 -2.56 -0.93 8.90
C GLY A 106 -1.27 -1.65 9.22
N TRP A 107 -0.53 -2.14 8.20
CA TRP A 107 0.74 -2.83 8.47
C TRP A 107 1.78 -1.88 9.08
N ARG A 108 1.80 -0.61 8.66
CA ARG A 108 2.69 0.42 9.23
C ARG A 108 2.33 0.73 10.67
N ALA A 109 1.04 0.81 11.00
CA ALA A 109 0.55 0.99 12.36
C ALA A 109 0.95 -0.19 13.26
N ILE A 110 0.80 -1.42 12.77
CA ILE A 110 1.24 -2.64 13.47
C ILE A 110 2.75 -2.61 13.69
N ALA A 111 3.54 -2.32 12.66
CA ALA A 111 5.00 -2.24 12.77
C ALA A 111 5.44 -1.16 13.77
N ALA A 112 4.77 -0.01 13.79
CA ALA A 112 5.01 1.05 14.76
C ALA A 112 4.69 0.60 16.20
N LEU A 113 3.58 -0.11 16.41
CA LEU A 113 3.20 -0.65 17.72
C LEU A 113 4.18 -1.70 18.22
N VAL A 114 4.56 -2.66 17.38
CA VAL A 114 5.54 -3.72 17.72
C VAL A 114 6.88 -3.09 18.14
N ARG A 115 7.38 -2.10 17.39
CA ARG A 115 8.63 -1.39 17.73
C ARG A 115 8.54 -0.63 19.06
N ARG A 116 7.39 -0.05 19.39
CA ARG A 116 7.17 0.61 20.69
C ARG A 116 7.24 -0.39 21.85
N THR A 117 6.63 -1.57 21.68
CA THR A 117 6.62 -2.62 22.71
C THR A 117 8.01 -3.22 22.93
N SER A 118 8.79 -3.46 21.86
CA SER A 118 10.16 -3.99 22.00
C SER A 118 11.11 -3.03 22.72
N ARG A 119 10.94 -1.70 22.54
CA ARG A 119 11.73 -0.70 23.28
C ARG A 119 11.42 -0.66 24.78
N LYS A 120 10.17 -0.91 25.18
CA LYS A 120 9.78 -0.97 26.60
C LYS A 120 10.30 -2.20 27.34
N ARG A 121 10.70 -3.26 26.61
CA ARG A 121 11.16 -4.53 27.19
C ARG A 121 12.66 -4.60 27.47
N MET A 122 13.45 -3.57 27.13
CA MET A 122 14.87 -3.51 27.52
C MET A 122 14.96 -3.00 28.96
N PRO A 123 15.37 -3.84 29.94
CA PRO A 123 15.67 -3.38 31.29
C PRO A 123 16.86 -2.42 31.27
N ALA A 124 16.84 -1.39 32.13
CA ALA A 124 18.01 -0.54 32.32
C ALA A 124 19.19 -1.39 32.84
N PRO A 125 20.42 -1.20 32.32
CA PRO A 125 21.59 -1.82 32.93
C PRO A 125 21.71 -1.33 34.38
N ALA A 126 21.84 -2.28 35.30
CA ALA A 126 22.05 -2.06 36.73
C ALA A 126 23.43 -1.47 37.02
#